data_AF-A0A6C0AYF9-F1
#
_entry.id   AF-A0A6C0AYF9-F1
#
_cell.length_a   1.000
_cell.length_b   1.000
_cell.length_c   1.000
_cell.angle_alpha   90.00
_cell.angle_beta   90.00
_cell.angle_gamma   90.00
#
_symmetry.space_group_name_H-M   'P 1'
#
loop_
_entity.id
_entity.type
_entity.pdbx_description
1 polymer ?
#
loop_
_entity_poly.entity_id
_entity_poly.type
_entity_poly.pdbx_seq_one_letter_code
_entity_poly.pdbx_strand_id
1 'polypeptide(L)'
;MKLLKKVNALCMPAYVYFMISIVALSLVVVQNLMNGNMKELCVGAYSCTVPNVVVLCVLKVMYVVFWTVVLDAFCKYGLKQLSWFMVLFPLILSAVMVGLMMVNSNTLLS
;
A
#
# COMPACT_ATOMS: atom_id res chain seq x y z
N MET A 1 -9.57 -6.36 20.45
CA MET A 1 -8.32 -6.83 21.09
C MET A 1 -7.71 -8.12 20.49
N LYS A 2 -8.50 -9.09 19.98
CA LYS A 2 -7.94 -10.31 19.34
C LYS A 2 -7.09 -10.04 18.09
N LEU A 3 -7.44 -9.00 17.31
CA LEU A 3 -6.70 -8.60 16.10
C LEU A 3 -5.29 -8.08 16.43
N LEU A 4 -5.15 -7.22 17.44
CA LEU A 4 -3.84 -6.66 17.85
C LEU A 4 -2.86 -7.76 18.33
N LYS A 5 -3.36 -8.81 19.00
CA LYS A 5 -2.55 -9.99 19.37
C LYS A 5 -2.07 -10.78 18.14
N LYS A 6 -2.87 -10.86 17.08
CA LYS A 6 -2.45 -11.49 15.81
C LYS A 6 -1.40 -10.65 15.10
N VAL A 7 -1.53 -9.32 15.09
CA VAL A 7 -0.54 -8.40 14.48
C VAL A 7 0.80 -8.47 15.21
N ASN A 8 0.81 -8.57 16.54
CA ASN A 8 2.05 -8.78 17.32
C ASN A 8 2.64 -10.19 17.21
N ALA A 9 1.90 -11.14 16.66
CA ALA A 9 2.40 -12.48 16.36
C ALA A 9 2.96 -12.59 14.93
N LEU A 10 2.94 -11.51 14.14
CA LEU A 10 3.58 -11.50 12.82
C LEU A 10 5.09 -11.51 12.96
N CYS A 11 5.74 -12.18 12.01
CA CYS A 11 7.17 -12.09 11.88
C CYS A 11 7.65 -10.65 11.65
N MET A 12 8.84 -10.34 12.14
CA MET A 12 9.51 -9.03 12.03
C MET A 12 9.40 -8.40 10.62
N PRO A 13 9.70 -9.09 9.49
CA PRO A 13 9.56 -8.50 8.16
C PRO A 13 8.11 -8.15 7.77
N ALA A 14 7.14 -9.02 8.10
CA ALA A 14 5.73 -8.78 7.81
C ALA A 14 5.17 -7.61 8.64
N TYR A 15 5.60 -7.51 9.91
CA TYR A 15 5.23 -6.41 10.79
C TYR A 15 5.76 -5.06 10.27
N VAL A 16 7.04 -5.00 9.87
CA VAL A 16 7.64 -3.78 9.32
C VAL A 16 6.93 -3.33 8.05
N TYR A 17 6.67 -4.26 7.11
CA TYR A 17 5.93 -3.96 5.89
C TYR A 17 4.53 -3.40 6.19
N PHE A 18 3.79 -4.05 7.08
CA PHE A 18 2.43 -3.64 7.44
C PHE A 18 2.40 -2.25 8.09
N MET A 19 3.33 -1.97 9.00
CA MET A 19 3.41 -0.67 9.68
C MET A 19 3.72 0.48 8.72
N ILE A 20 4.73 0.32 7.87
CA ILE A 20 5.09 1.34 6.86
C ILE A 20 3.91 1.56 5.91
N SER A 21 3.27 0.47 5.47
CA SER A 21 2.15 0.51 4.54
C SER A 21 0.90 1.19 5.11
N ILE A 22 0.58 0.94 6.38
CA ILE A 22 -0.54 1.63 7.06
C ILE A 22 -0.26 3.12 7.22
N VAL A 23 0.96 3.50 7.61
CA VAL A 23 1.32 4.92 7.74
C VAL A 23 1.18 5.61 6.38
N ALA A 24 1.76 5.05 5.32
CA ALA A 24 1.65 5.60 3.98
C ALA A 24 0.19 5.71 3.49
N LEU A 25 -0.61 4.65 3.69
CA LEU A 25 -2.02 4.64 3.29
C LEU A 25 -2.83 5.68 4.08
N SER A 26 -2.58 5.82 5.38
CA SER A 26 -3.28 6.79 6.22
C SER A 26 -3.04 8.23 5.77
N LEU A 27 -1.80 8.57 5.40
CA LEU A 27 -1.46 9.89 4.85
C LEU A 27 -2.21 10.17 3.55
N VAL A 28 -2.23 9.21 2.63
CA VAL A 28 -2.96 9.33 1.36
C VAL A 28 -4.46 9.50 1.62
N VAL A 29 -5.06 8.68 2.48
CA VAL A 29 -6.50 8.77 2.81
C VAL A 29 -6.82 10.14 3.40
N VAL A 30 -6.04 10.63 4.37
CA VAL A 30 -6.26 11.95 4.99
C VAL A 30 -6.15 13.07 3.95
N GLN A 31 -5.13 13.03 3.08
CA GLN A 31 -4.96 14.03 2.00
C GLN A 31 -6.17 14.05 1.05
N ASN A 32 -6.67 12.89 0.64
CA ASN A 32 -7.80 12.80 -0.28
C ASN A 32 -9.13 13.18 0.37
N LEU A 33 -9.32 12.86 1.65
CA LEU A 33 -10.49 13.30 2.42
C LEU A 33 -10.51 14.82 2.60
N MET A 34 -9.35 15.45 2.82
CA MET A 34 -9.23 16.91 2.93
C MET A 34 -9.50 17.63 1.60
N ASN A 35 -9.13 17.03 0.46
CA ASN A 35 -9.41 17.60 -0.87
C ASN A 35 -10.90 17.56 -1.25
N GLY A 36 -11.64 16.56 -0.76
CA GLY A 36 -13.09 16.43 -0.98
C GLY A 36 -13.50 15.96 -2.39
N ASN A 37 -12.56 15.75 -3.30
CA ASN A 37 -12.83 15.27 -4.67
C ASN A 37 -12.71 13.74 -4.76
N MET A 38 -13.78 13.06 -5.17
CA MET A 38 -13.80 11.60 -5.32
C MET A 38 -13.20 11.08 -6.64
N LYS A 39 -12.83 11.98 -7.56
CA LYS A 39 -12.23 11.67 -8.87
C LYS A 39 -10.78 12.13 -9.01
N GLU A 40 -10.19 12.74 -7.99
CA GLU A 40 -8.80 13.14 -8.00
C GLU A 40 -8.06 12.47 -6.86
N LEU A 41 -7.11 11.61 -7.21
CA LEU A 41 -6.21 10.98 -6.26
C LEU A 41 -5.03 11.92 -5.97
N CYS A 42 -4.95 12.45 -4.77
CA CYS A 42 -3.82 13.21 -4.26
C CYS A 42 -2.79 12.28 -3.61
N VAL A 43 -1.52 12.40 -3.99
CA VAL A 43 -0.40 11.71 -3.35
C VAL A 43 0.73 12.72 -3.16
N GLY A 44 0.83 13.28 -1.95
CA GLY A 44 1.76 14.38 -1.69
C GLY A 44 1.41 15.62 -2.50
N ALA A 45 2.36 16.12 -3.29
CA ALA A 45 2.17 17.29 -4.16
C ALA A 45 1.60 16.95 -5.54
N TYR A 46 1.37 15.66 -5.84
CA TYR A 46 0.88 15.21 -7.14
C TYR A 46 -0.61 14.86 -7.05
N SER A 47 -1.36 15.21 -8.11
CA SER A 47 -2.76 14.82 -8.29
C SER A 47 -2.94 14.07 -9.62
N CYS A 48 -3.89 13.14 -9.64
CA CYS A 48 -4.18 12.28 -10.80
C CYS A 48 -5.69 12.06 -10.90
N THR A 49 -6.28 12.31 -12.06
CA THR A 49 -7.70 12.02 -12.30
C THR A 49 -7.92 10.52 -12.37
N VAL A 50 -8.75 9.99 -11.48
CA VAL A 50 -9.05 8.57 -11.36
C VAL A 50 -10.56 8.34 -11.41
N PRO A 51 -11.02 7.16 -11.87
CA PRO A 51 -12.45 6.87 -11.95
C PRO A 51 -13.14 6.94 -10.59
N ASN A 52 -12.48 6.44 -9.55
CA ASN A 52 -12.98 6.46 -8.18
C ASN A 52 -11.83 6.27 -7.17
N VAL A 53 -11.59 7.30 -6.34
CA VAL A 53 -10.56 7.29 -5.30
C VAL A 53 -10.82 6.21 -4.24
N VAL A 54 -12.08 5.97 -3.87
CA VAL A 54 -12.48 4.99 -2.86
C VAL A 54 -12.11 3.58 -3.32
N VAL A 55 -12.38 3.25 -4.58
CA VAL A 55 -12.05 1.93 -5.15
C VAL A 55 -10.53 1.70 -5.12
N LEU A 56 -9.74 2.71 -5.51
CA LEU A 56 -8.28 2.61 -5.46
C LEU A 56 -7.74 2.47 -4.03
N CYS A 57 -8.32 3.19 -3.07
CA CYS A 57 -7.96 3.04 -1.67
C CYS A 57 -8.27 1.63 -1.14
N VAL A 58 -9.43 1.08 -1.46
CA VAL A 58 -9.81 -0.30 -1.07
C VAL A 58 -8.87 -1.32 -1.70
N LEU A 59 -8.54 -1.18 -2.99
CA LEU A 59 -7.57 -2.04 -3.67
C LEU A 59 -6.19 -1.99 -3.00
N LYS A 60 -5.72 -0.79 -2.59
CA LYS A 60 -4.47 -0.65 -1.83
C LYS A 60 -4.53 -1.34 -0.47
N VAL A 61 -5.65 -1.26 0.25
CA VAL A 61 -5.83 -1.99 1.52
C VAL A 61 -5.74 -3.50 1.29
N MET A 62 -6.47 -4.03 0.29
CA MET A 62 -6.44 -5.45 -0.04
C MET A 62 -5.02 -5.90 -0.45
N TYR A 63 -4.31 -5.08 -1.20
CA TYR A 63 -2.91 -5.33 -1.58
C TYR A 63 -1.99 -5.44 -0.36
N VAL A 64 -2.08 -4.49 0.58
CA VAL A 64 -1.28 -4.51 1.81
C VAL A 64 -1.60 -5.74 2.65
N VAL A 65 -2.88 -6.08 2.82
CA VAL A 65 -3.28 -7.28 3.57
C VAL A 65 -2.77 -8.55 2.90
N PHE A 66 -2.92 -8.67 1.59
CA PHE A 66 -2.43 -9.80 0.80
C PHE A 66 -0.93 -10.02 1.00
N TRP A 67 -0.11 -8.98 0.80
CA TRP A 67 1.34 -9.08 0.96
C TRP A 67 1.77 -9.33 2.39
N THR A 68 1.06 -8.76 3.37
CA THR A 68 1.33 -9.03 4.79
C THR A 68 1.14 -10.53 5.11
N VAL A 69 0.08 -11.16 4.58
CA VAL A 69 -0.16 -12.60 4.75
C VAL A 69 0.88 -13.43 4.04
N VAL A 70 1.26 -13.06 2.81
CA VAL A 70 2.32 -13.74 2.05
C VAL A 70 3.65 -13.70 2.80
N LEU A 71 4.07 -12.54 3.29
CA LEU A 71 5.31 -12.37 4.05
C LEU A 71 5.29 -13.15 5.38
N ASP A 72 4.16 -13.16 6.08
CA ASP A 72 3.99 -13.94 7.31
C ASP A 72 4.06 -15.45 7.04
N ALA A 73 3.48 -15.92 5.94
CA ALA A 73 3.57 -17.31 5.51
C ALA A 73 5.03 -17.70 5.21
N PHE A 74 5.74 -16.94 4.37
CA PHE A 74 7.15 -17.21 4.04
C PHE A 74 8.05 -17.29 5.27
N CYS A 75 7.81 -16.44 6.27
CA CYS A 75 8.55 -16.50 7.51
C CYS A 75 8.26 -17.78 8.31
N LYS A 76 6.99 -18.23 8.36
CA LYS A 76 6.59 -19.49 9.03
C LYS A 76 7.19 -20.72 8.35
N TYR A 77 7.45 -20.67 7.06
CA TYR A 77 8.17 -21.72 6.32
C TYR A 77 9.70 -21.72 6.57
N GLY A 78 10.23 -20.83 7.42
CA GLY A 78 11.64 -20.82 7.81
C GLY A 78 12.56 -20.00 6.90
N LEU A 79 12.02 -19.32 5.87
CA LEU A 79 12.78 -18.51 4.91
C LEU A 79 12.98 -17.07 5.41
N LYS A 80 13.61 -16.91 6.59
CA LYS A 80 13.81 -15.59 7.21
C LYS A 80 14.65 -14.63 6.35
N GLN A 81 15.72 -15.13 5.71
CA GLN A 81 16.60 -14.32 4.85
C GLN A 81 15.85 -13.83 3.59
N LEU A 82 15.09 -14.72 2.96
CA LEU A 82 14.32 -14.42 1.74
C LEU A 82 13.16 -13.46 2.03
N SER A 83 12.53 -13.58 3.20
CA SER A 83 11.43 -12.71 3.62
C SER A 83 11.83 -11.23 3.68
N TRP A 84 13.08 -10.93 4.07
CA TRP A 84 13.58 -9.55 4.11
C TRP A 84 13.76 -8.96 2.70
N PHE A 85 14.26 -9.75 1.76
CA PHE A 85 14.32 -9.35 0.35
C PHE A 85 12.91 -9.16 -0.24
N MET A 86 11.97 -10.03 0.16
CA MET A 86 10.60 -9.99 -0.31
C MET A 86 9.78 -8.82 0.25
N VAL A 87 10.24 -8.08 1.27
CA VAL A 87 9.58 -6.83 1.72
C VAL A 87 9.77 -5.70 0.70
N LEU A 88 10.92 -5.67 0.02
CA LEU A 88 11.25 -4.66 -0.99
C LEU A 88 10.36 -4.78 -2.24
N PHE A 89 10.07 -6.01 -2.64
CA PHE A 89 9.28 -6.30 -3.83
C PHE A 89 7.88 -5.63 -3.86
N PRO A 90 7.00 -5.81 -2.84
CA PRO A 90 5.70 -5.16 -2.81
C PRO A 90 5.77 -3.64 -2.66
N LEU A 91 6.79 -3.12 -1.99
CA LEU A 91 7.00 -1.67 -1.90
C LEU A 91 7.31 -1.07 -3.29
N ILE A 92 8.29 -1.65 -3.99
CA ILE A 92 8.66 -1.21 -5.35
C ILE A 92 7.47 -1.38 -6.30
N LEU A 93 6.80 -2.54 -6.27
CA LEU A 93 5.67 -2.79 -7.15
C LEU A 93 4.53 -1.79 -6.93
N SER A 94 4.23 -1.44 -5.67
CA SER A 94 3.22 -0.43 -5.36
C SER A 94 3.62 0.97 -5.83
N ALA A 95 4.90 1.34 -5.73
CA ALA A 95 5.42 2.61 -6.20
C ALA A 95 5.37 2.70 -7.74
N VAL A 96 5.74 1.61 -8.43
CA VAL A 96 5.66 1.52 -9.90
C VAL A 96 4.22 1.65 -10.38
N MET A 97 3.25 0.97 -9.76
CA MET A 97 1.84 1.10 -10.15
C MET A 97 1.34 2.55 -10.02
N VAL A 98 1.64 3.22 -8.91
CA VAL A 98 1.25 4.62 -8.70
C VAL A 98 1.97 5.56 -9.67
N GLY A 99 3.27 5.35 -9.89
CA GLY A 99 4.06 6.14 -10.83
C GLY A 99 3.54 6.02 -12.27
N LEU A 100 3.19 4.79 -12.70
CA LEU A 100 2.56 4.57 -14.00
C LEU A 100 1.20 5.27 -14.11
N MET A 101 0.38 5.24 -13.06
CA MET A 101 -0.90 5.97 -13.05
C MET A 101 -0.69 7.48 -13.21
N MET A 102 0.29 8.05 -12.51
CA MET A 102 0.63 9.49 -12.60
C MET A 102 1.17 9.89 -13.97
N VAL A 103 1.99 9.05 -14.60
CA VAL A 103 2.51 9.31 -15.95
C VAL A 103 1.38 9.26 -16.98
N ASN A 104 0.51 8.24 -16.91
CA ASN A 104 -0.59 8.10 -17.87
C ASN A 104 -1.69 9.17 -17.72
N SER A 105 -1.91 9.70 -16.51
CA SER A 105 -2.89 10.78 -16.31
C SER A 105 -2.47 12.11 -16.94
N ASN A 106 -1.17 12.36 -17.09
CA ASN A 106 -0.68 13.56 -17.80
C ASN A 106 -0.93 13.45 -19.30
N THR A 107 -0.87 12.25 -19.88
CA THR A 107 -1.12 12.00 -21.31
C THR A 107 -2.60 12.11 -21.71
N LEU A 108 -3.53 12.07 -20.76
CA LEU A 108 -4.97 12.28 -21.02
C LEU A 108 -5.40 13.76 -20.94
N LEU A 109 -4.48 14.65 -20.56
CA LEU A 109 -4.67 16.11 -20.51
C LEU A 109 -3.85 16.84 -21.59
N SER A 110 -3.18 16.12 -22.50
CA SER A 110 -2.45 16.63 -23.66
C SER A 110 -3.17 16.33 -24.96
#